data_AF-A0A564Q1K3-F1
#
_entry.id   AF-A0A564Q1K3-F1
#
_cell.length_a   1.000
_cell.length_b   1.000
_cell.length_c   1.000
_cell.angle_alpha   90.00
_cell.angle_beta   90.00
_cell.angle_gamma   90.00
#
_symmetry.space_group_name_H-M   'P 1'
#
loop_
_entity.id
_entity.type
_entity.pdbx_description
1 polymer ?
#
loop_
_entity_poly.entity_id
_entity_poly.type
_entity_poly.pdbx_seq_one_letter_code
_entity_poly.pdbx_strand_id
1 'polypeptide(L)'
;MEEKTVQLAALLHDIGKFWQRADEQFDKERNKPKKAHQKLSKDFVDDLILPAGMSRDLLSTLVLRHEDRKTLSMDFRVSGLPRGTERMLARIVSNADNISAAMDREHSEEDEARYPLVPIFPQIRISKKEY
;
A
#
# COMPACT_ATOMS: atom_id res chain seq x y z
N MET A 1 19.29 3.27 11.33
CA MET A 1 18.74 4.56 10.86
C MET A 1 17.72 4.33 9.74
N GLU A 2 18.05 3.50 8.74
CA GLU A 2 17.10 3.02 7.72
C GLU A 2 15.89 2.28 8.32
N GLU A 3 16.06 1.53 9.41
CA GLU A 3 14.98 0.78 10.08
C GLU A 3 13.73 1.63 10.37
N LYS A 4 13.88 2.80 10.99
CA LYS A 4 12.74 3.70 11.26
C LYS A 4 12.05 4.19 9.99
N THR A 5 12.84 4.39 8.92
CA THR A 5 12.32 4.79 7.61
C THR A 5 11.51 3.64 6.99
N VAL A 6 11.99 2.40 7.10
CA VAL A 6 11.29 1.20 6.63
C VAL A 6 10.01 0.95 7.41
N GLN A 7 10.05 1.09 8.74
CA GLN A 7 8.87 0.97 9.61
C GLN A 7 7.80 2.01 9.22
N LEU A 8 8.21 3.27 9.01
CA LEU A 8 7.28 4.30 8.58
C LEU A 8 6.75 4.05 7.16
N ALA A 9 7.60 3.57 6.25
CA ALA A 9 7.17 3.19 4.91
C ALA A 9 6.13 2.06 4.95
N ALA A 10 6.36 1.03 5.76
CA ALA A 10 5.40 -0.07 5.95
C ALA A 10 4.07 0.42 6.51
N LEU A 11 4.07 1.44 7.37
CA LEU A 11 2.84 2.06 7.88
C LEU A 11 2.12 2.92 6.83
N LEU A 12 2.87 3.64 5.99
CA LEU A 12 2.32 4.66 5.08
C LEU A 12 2.18 4.21 3.62
N HIS A 13 2.63 2.99 3.25
CA HIS A 13 2.67 2.56 1.85
C HIS A 13 1.32 2.72 1.11
N ASP A 14 0.22 2.45 1.83
CA ASP A 14 -1.14 2.47 1.31
C ASP A 14 -1.95 3.73 1.65
N ILE A 15 -1.34 4.74 2.30
CA ILE A 15 -2.06 5.96 2.72
C ILE A 15 -2.74 6.67 1.53
N GLY A 16 -2.16 6.55 0.33
CA GLY A 16 -2.72 7.04 -0.93
C GLY A 16 -4.13 6.53 -1.25
N LYS A 17 -4.54 5.37 -0.72
CA LYS A 17 -5.89 4.80 -0.94
C LYS A 17 -7.00 5.71 -0.42
N PHE A 18 -6.76 6.51 0.63
CA PHE A 18 -7.74 7.47 1.13
C PHE A 18 -8.09 8.53 0.07
N TRP A 19 -7.08 9.13 -0.56
CA TRP A 19 -7.28 10.09 -1.65
C TRP A 19 -7.82 9.43 -2.91
N GLN A 20 -7.41 8.20 -3.20
CA GLN A 20 -7.91 7.45 -4.36
C GLN A 20 -9.42 7.23 -4.31
N ARG A 21 -9.99 7.14 -3.10
CA ARG A 21 -11.43 7.01 -2.83
C ARG A 21 -12.18 8.33 -2.80
N ALA A 22 -11.47 9.47 -2.76
CA ALA A 22 -12.10 10.77 -2.83
C ALA A 22 -12.58 11.08 -4.26
N ASP A 23 -13.79 11.65 -4.38
CA ASP A 23 -14.50 11.84 -5.67
C ASP A 23 -13.67 12.64 -6.68
N GLU A 24 -12.83 13.57 -6.20
CA GLU A 24 -11.96 14.41 -7.04
C GLU A 24 -10.88 13.61 -7.79
N GLN A 25 -10.40 12.51 -7.20
CA GLN A 25 -9.38 11.64 -7.79
C GLN A 25 -9.99 10.46 -8.55
N PHE A 26 -11.31 10.45 -8.75
CA PHE A 26 -11.99 9.42 -9.50
C PHE A 26 -12.37 9.90 -10.91
N ASP A 27 -11.99 9.13 -11.92
CA ASP A 27 -12.41 9.33 -13.31
C ASP A 27 -13.74 8.56 -13.53
N LYS A 28 -14.84 9.31 -13.56
CA LYS A 28 -16.20 8.75 -13.70
C LYS A 28 -16.44 8.16 -15.09
N GLU A 29 -15.80 8.68 -16.12
CA GLU A 29 -15.94 8.18 -17.50
C GLU A 29 -15.22 6.84 -17.67
N ARG A 30 -14.05 6.70 -17.05
CA ARG A 30 -13.23 5.48 -17.13
C ARG A 30 -13.44 4.51 -15.98
N ASN A 31 -14.37 4.83 -15.08
CA ASN A 31 -14.66 4.12 -13.82
C ASN A 31 -13.39 3.68 -13.07
N LYS A 32 -12.39 4.56 -12.96
CA LYS A 32 -11.13 4.24 -12.28
C LYS A 32 -10.50 5.45 -11.62
N PRO A 33 -9.57 5.26 -10.68
CA PRO A 33 -8.82 6.37 -10.10
C PRO A 33 -7.91 7.06 -11.13
N LYS A 34 -7.84 8.40 -11.06
CA LYS A 34 -7.00 9.26 -11.92
C LYS A 34 -5.51 9.06 -11.65
N LYS A 35 -5.15 8.72 -10.41
CA LYS A 35 -3.77 8.48 -9.96
C LYS A 35 -3.71 7.15 -9.20
N ALA A 36 -2.58 6.45 -9.33
CA ALA A 36 -2.27 5.27 -8.52
C ALA A 36 -2.07 5.67 -7.05
N HIS A 37 -2.54 4.86 -6.10
CA HIS A 37 -2.35 5.13 -4.67
C HIS A 37 -0.87 5.25 -4.31
N GLN A 38 0.01 4.47 -4.93
CA GLN A 38 1.47 4.58 -4.78
C GLN A 38 1.99 6.00 -5.02
N LYS A 39 1.48 6.69 -6.07
CA LYS A 39 1.88 8.07 -6.37
C LYS A 39 1.32 9.04 -5.34
N LEU A 40 0.07 8.84 -4.93
CA LEU A 40 -0.59 9.65 -3.89
C LEU A 40 0.10 9.50 -2.53
N SER A 41 0.49 8.28 -2.15
CA SER A 41 1.29 7.99 -0.95
C SER A 41 2.64 8.71 -1.03
N LYS A 42 3.31 8.67 -2.18
CA LYS A 42 4.58 9.39 -2.38
C LYS A 42 4.39 10.90 -2.19
N ASP A 43 3.42 11.48 -2.89
CA ASP A 43 3.13 12.93 -2.82
C ASP A 43 2.86 13.34 -1.36
N PHE A 44 2.10 12.54 -0.61
CA PHE A 44 1.88 12.77 0.82
C PHE A 44 3.16 12.75 1.66
N VAL A 45 4.02 11.74 1.50
CA VAL A 45 5.26 11.66 2.29
C VAL A 45 6.29 12.70 1.89
N ASP A 46 6.29 13.17 0.64
CA ASP A 46 7.16 14.26 0.19
C ASP A 46 6.90 15.55 1.00
N ASP A 47 5.65 15.78 1.41
CA ASP A 47 5.22 16.97 2.15
C ASP A 47 5.36 16.87 3.67
N LEU A 48 5.61 15.67 4.22
CA LEU A 48 5.69 15.46 5.69
C LEU A 48 6.93 16.13 6.31
N ILE A 49 6.83 16.66 7.53
CA ILE A 49 8.02 17.01 8.31
C ILE A 49 8.55 15.74 8.98
N LEU A 50 9.76 15.32 8.61
CA LEU A 50 10.36 14.09 9.13
C LEU A 50 11.32 14.38 10.30
N PRO A 51 11.41 13.48 11.30
CA PRO A 51 12.41 13.58 12.36
C PRO A 51 13.84 13.56 11.81
N ALA A 52 14.77 14.16 12.55
CA ALA A 52 16.20 14.14 12.20
C ALA A 52 16.72 12.71 12.01
N GLY A 53 17.52 12.52 10.96
CA GLY A 53 18.10 11.22 10.61
C GLY A 53 17.18 10.28 9.82
N MET A 54 15.96 10.68 9.47
CA MET A 54 15.11 9.90 8.55
C MET A 54 15.36 10.33 7.11
N SER A 55 15.47 9.36 6.19
CA SER A 55 15.66 9.65 4.78
C SER A 55 14.31 9.80 4.08
N ARG A 56 13.99 11.03 3.63
CA ARG A 56 12.80 11.29 2.81
C ARG A 56 12.86 10.54 1.49
N ASP A 57 14.01 10.52 0.84
CA ASP A 57 14.17 9.89 -0.48
C ASP A 57 13.93 8.38 -0.40
N LEU A 58 14.45 7.74 0.65
CA LEU A 58 14.20 6.33 0.90
C LEU A 58 12.71 6.10 1.23
N LEU A 59 12.12 6.88 2.14
CA LEU A 59 10.69 6.76 2.47
C LEU A 59 9.81 6.86 1.22
N SER A 60 10.05 7.89 0.40
CA SER A 60 9.35 8.17 -0.85
C SER A 60 9.49 7.03 -1.85
N THR A 61 10.69 6.46 -1.95
CA THR A 61 10.97 5.31 -2.81
C THR A 61 10.22 4.06 -2.35
N LEU A 62 10.24 3.78 -1.06
CA LEU A 62 9.59 2.59 -0.48
C LEU A 62 8.07 2.67 -0.60
N VAL A 63 7.44 3.83 -0.34
CA VAL A 63 5.98 3.98 -0.50
C VAL A 63 5.56 3.99 -1.98
N LEU A 64 6.38 4.52 -2.89
CA LEU A 64 6.10 4.49 -4.32
C LEU A 64 6.21 3.05 -4.87
N ARG A 65 7.19 2.28 -4.39
CA ARG A 65 7.56 0.97 -4.96
C ARG A 65 7.41 -0.16 -3.96
N HIS A 66 6.20 -0.34 -3.42
CA HIS A 66 5.88 -1.45 -2.50
C HIS A 66 5.18 -2.64 -3.17
N GLU A 67 4.85 -2.57 -4.45
CA GLU A 67 4.24 -3.67 -5.21
C GLU A 67 5.15 -4.19 -6.33
N ASP A 68 4.91 -5.42 -6.80
CA ASP A 68 5.67 -5.98 -7.93
C ASP A 68 4.81 -6.70 -8.98
N ARG A 69 3.52 -6.34 -9.06
CA ARG A 69 2.57 -6.86 -10.05
C ARG A 69 3.02 -6.51 -11.47
N LYS A 70 2.90 -7.46 -12.41
CA LYS A 70 3.32 -7.27 -13.82
C LYS A 70 2.47 -6.25 -14.58
N THR A 71 1.27 -5.95 -14.08
CA THR A 71 0.35 -4.97 -14.65
C THR A 71 0.76 -3.52 -14.37
N LEU A 72 1.64 -3.28 -13.41
CA LEU A 72 2.17 -1.96 -13.10
C LEU A 72 3.33 -1.57 -14.02
N SER A 73 3.47 -0.26 -14.28
CA SER A 73 4.69 0.27 -14.91
C SER A 73 5.92 0.00 -14.04
N MET A 74 7.08 -0.20 -14.66
CA MET A 74 8.36 -0.46 -13.98
C MET A 74 8.71 0.61 -12.94
N ASP A 75 8.27 1.85 -13.12
CA ASP A 75 8.54 2.94 -12.18
C ASP A 75 7.83 2.81 -10.83
N PHE A 76 6.79 1.98 -10.77
CA PHE A 76 6.01 1.67 -9.58
C PHE A 76 6.39 0.34 -8.95
N ARG A 77 7.25 -0.43 -9.63
CA ARG A 77 7.55 -1.80 -9.23
C ARG A 77 8.82 -1.89 -8.41
N VAL A 78 8.79 -2.77 -7.41
CA VAL A 78 10.00 -3.19 -6.69
C VAL A 78 11.07 -3.71 -7.67
N SER A 79 10.67 -4.47 -8.69
CA SER A 79 11.59 -4.99 -9.71
C SER A 79 12.22 -3.92 -10.60
N GLY A 80 11.64 -2.72 -10.68
CA GLY A 80 12.21 -1.57 -11.39
C GLY A 80 13.29 -0.83 -10.62
N LEU A 81 13.55 -1.18 -9.36
CA LEU A 81 14.74 -0.69 -8.65
C LEU A 81 16.00 -1.44 -9.10
N PRO A 82 17.15 -0.76 -9.20
CA PRO A 82 18.44 -1.41 -9.34
C PRO A 82 18.68 -2.46 -8.24
N ARG A 83 19.52 -3.45 -8.49
CA ARG A 83 19.92 -4.40 -7.44
C ARG A 83 20.73 -3.66 -6.38
N GLY A 84 20.35 -3.79 -5.12
CA GLY A 84 20.99 -3.11 -3.99
C GLY A 84 20.10 -3.03 -2.76
N THR A 85 20.52 -2.21 -1.79
CA THR A 85 19.86 -2.05 -0.49
C THR A 85 18.41 -1.55 -0.64
N GLU A 86 18.16 -0.50 -1.42
CA GLU A 86 16.80 0.05 -1.59
C GLU A 86 15.80 -0.99 -2.12
N ARG A 87 16.21 -1.77 -3.12
CA ARG A 87 15.37 -2.85 -3.66
C ARG A 87 15.12 -3.94 -2.62
N MET A 88 16.12 -4.27 -1.81
CA MET A 88 15.96 -5.22 -0.72
C MET A 88 14.95 -4.70 0.32
N LEU A 89 15.04 -3.44 0.70
CA LEU A 89 14.12 -2.81 1.65
C LEU A 89 12.69 -2.70 1.08
N ALA A 90 12.56 -2.34 -0.20
CA ALA A 90 11.27 -2.31 -0.90
C ALA A 90 10.62 -3.71 -0.95
N ARG A 91 11.43 -4.76 -1.16
CA ARG A 91 10.96 -6.15 -1.06
C ARG A 91 10.47 -6.51 0.34
N ILE A 92 11.10 -6.01 1.40
CA ILE A 92 10.64 -6.27 2.76
C ILE A 92 9.24 -5.68 2.96
N VAL A 93 9.04 -4.41 2.58
CA VAL A 93 7.72 -3.75 2.66
C VAL A 93 6.70 -4.50 1.83
N SER A 94 7.03 -4.84 0.58
CA SER A 94 6.15 -5.59 -0.33
C SER A 94 5.76 -6.96 0.21
N ASN A 95 6.72 -7.70 0.78
CA ASN A 95 6.43 -9.01 1.36
C ASN A 95 5.53 -8.89 2.59
N ALA A 96 5.76 -7.88 3.45
CA ALA A 96 4.92 -7.64 4.62
C ALA A 96 3.48 -7.31 4.22
N ASP A 97 3.29 -6.44 3.21
CA ASP A 97 1.99 -6.12 2.65
C ASP A 97 1.28 -7.37 2.09
N ASN A 98 1.96 -8.13 1.22
CA ASN A 98 1.41 -9.37 0.65
C ASN A 98 1.02 -10.40 1.71
N ILE A 99 1.84 -10.57 2.76
CA ILE A 99 1.52 -11.46 3.88
C ILE A 99 0.25 -10.98 4.59
N SER A 100 0.14 -9.67 4.86
CA SER A 100 -1.03 -9.09 5.53
C SER A 100 -2.31 -9.20 4.69
N ALA A 101 -2.19 -9.05 3.37
CA ALA A 101 -3.30 -9.13 2.43
C ALA A 101 -3.75 -10.58 2.14
N ALA A 102 -2.82 -11.54 2.15
CA ALA A 102 -3.11 -12.95 1.89
C ALA A 102 -3.91 -13.64 3.02
N MET A 103 -4.06 -12.98 4.17
CA MET A 103 -4.77 -13.55 5.31
C MET A 103 -6.30 -13.59 5.13
N ASP A 104 -6.91 -12.93 4.12
CA ASP A 104 -8.37 -12.80 4.10
C ASP A 104 -9.06 -12.45 2.75
N ARG A 105 -8.53 -12.84 1.58
CA ARG A 105 -9.13 -12.47 0.29
C ARG A 105 -9.94 -13.60 -0.37
N GLU A 106 -11.26 -13.55 -0.22
CA GLU A 106 -12.22 -14.23 -1.11
C GLU A 106 -12.73 -13.34 -2.26
N HIS A 107 -12.34 -12.06 -2.32
CA HIS A 107 -12.87 -11.08 -3.30
C HIS A 107 -11.82 -10.58 -4.31
N SER A 108 -12.27 -10.31 -5.54
CA SER A 108 -11.46 -9.75 -6.63
C SER A 108 -11.21 -8.25 -6.46
N GLU A 109 -10.00 -7.81 -6.83
CA GLU A 109 -9.50 -6.44 -6.61
C GLU A 109 -10.22 -5.35 -7.44
N GLU A 110 -11.01 -5.71 -8.45
CA GLU A 110 -11.49 -4.77 -9.48
C GLU A 110 -12.49 -3.71 -9.01
N ASP A 111 -13.07 -3.83 -7.82
CA ASP A 111 -14.04 -2.86 -7.27
C ASP A 111 -13.74 -2.44 -5.80
N GLU A 112 -12.56 -2.80 -5.28
CA GLU A 112 -12.16 -2.64 -3.86
C GLU A 112 -12.19 -1.19 -3.36
N ALA A 113 -12.03 -0.21 -4.25
CA ALA A 113 -12.06 1.21 -3.90
C ALA A 113 -13.46 1.70 -3.47
N ARG A 114 -14.54 1.01 -3.88
CA ARG A 114 -15.93 1.41 -3.56
C ARG A 114 -16.57 0.53 -2.49
N TYR A 115 -15.98 -0.61 -2.17
CA TYR A 115 -16.52 -1.47 -1.13
C TYR A 115 -16.22 -0.91 0.26
N PRO A 116 -17.24 -0.80 1.13
CA PRO A 116 -17.02 -0.48 2.53
C PRO A 116 -16.27 -1.62 3.23
N LEU A 117 -15.64 -1.30 4.37
CA LEU A 117 -15.06 -2.31 5.23
C LEU A 117 -16.14 -3.31 5.67
N VAL A 118 -15.91 -4.60 5.40
CA VAL A 118 -16.83 -5.67 5.80
C VAL A 118 -16.64 -5.94 7.30
N PRO A 119 -17.72 -6.01 8.10
CA PRO A 119 -17.61 -6.40 9.50
C PRO A 119 -17.06 -7.82 9.63
N ILE A 120 -16.18 -8.04 10.61
CA ILE A 120 -15.60 -9.37 10.87
C ILE A 120 -16.57 -10.31 11.60
N PHE A 121 -17.50 -9.78 12.40
CA PHE A 121 -18.38 -10.61 13.25
C PHE A 121 -19.26 -11.61 12.48
N PRO A 122 -19.86 -11.27 11.34
CA PRO A 122 -20.63 -12.24 10.53
C PRO A 122 -19.80 -13.39 9.97
N GLN A 123 -18.48 -13.23 9.87
CA GLN A 123 -17.57 -14.23 9.30
C GLN A 123 -17.07 -15.24 10.36
N ILE A 124 -17.18 -14.89 11.65
CA ILE A 124 -16.74 -15.75 12.75
C ILE A 124 -17.85 -16.74 13.10
N ARG A 125 -17.63 -18.04 12.84
CA ARG A 125 -18.50 -19.11 13.36
C ARG A 125 -18.11 -19.41 14.81
N ILE A 126 -18.88 -18.88 15.75
CA ILE A 126 -18.76 -19.27 17.17
C ILE A 126 -19.52 -20.59 17.36
N SER A 127 -18.81 -21.71 17.55
CA SER A 127 -19.43 -22.95 17.98
C SER A 127 -19.83 -22.84 19.45
N LYS A 128 -21.12 -23.02 19.75
CA LYS A 128 -21.56 -23.26 21.13
C LYS A 128 -20.96 -24.60 21.56
N LYS A 129 -20.08 -24.61 22.57
CA LYS A 129 -19.84 -25.82 23.36
C LYS A 129 -21.10 -26.07 24.17
N GLU A 130 -21.86 -27.10 23.81
CA GLU A 130 -22.87 -27.67 24.69
C GLU A 130 -22.13 -28.35 25.84
N TYR A 131 -22.49 -27.99 27.08
CA TYR A 131 -22.04 -28.61 28.32
C TYR A 131 -23.08 -29.60 28.80
#